data_AF-A0A8X6VER3-F1
#
_entry.id   AF-A0A8X6VER3-F1
#
_cell.length_a   1.000
_cell.length_b   1.000
_cell.length_c   1.000
_cell.angle_alpha   90.00
_cell.angle_beta   90.00
_cell.angle_gamma   90.00
#
_symmetry.space_group_name_H-M   'P 1'
#
loop_
_entity.id
_entity.type
_entity.pdbx_description
1 polymer ?
#
loop_
_entity_poly.entity_id
_entity_poly.type
_entity_poly.pdbx_seq_one_letter_code
_entity_poly.pdbx_strand_id
1 'polypeptide(L)'
;MGSISRHLERVKAVDHFRLTIGHEVLGVYLHWLGLAADEACTICGHARMDGDHLLECTGLDEYPTDDIVSRYWEAWRQMVKKPSMSVG
;
A
#
# COMPACT_ATOMS: atom_id res chain seq x y z
N MET A 1 25.85 -19.81 5.36
CA MET A 1 25.10 -18.67 4.77
C MET A 1 24.33 -19.22 3.58
N GLY A 2 23.01 -19.36 3.71
CA GLY A 2 22.16 -19.95 2.66
C GLY A 2 22.06 -19.00 1.47
N SER A 3 22.33 -19.51 0.27
CA SER A 3 22.14 -18.77 -0.98
C SER A 3 20.65 -18.46 -1.14
N ILE A 4 20.26 -17.20 -0.89
CA ILE A 4 18.94 -16.72 -1.24
C ILE A 4 18.83 -16.78 -2.77
N SER A 5 17.78 -17.40 -3.29
CA SER A 5 17.55 -17.47 -4.73
C SER A 5 17.49 -16.05 -5.31
N ARG A 6 18.20 -15.76 -6.41
CA ARG A 6 18.13 -14.46 -7.11
C ARG A 6 16.70 -14.02 -7.43
N HIS A 7 15.79 -14.98 -7.58
CA HIS A 7 14.37 -14.69 -7.77
C HIS A 7 13.74 -14.04 -6.53
N LEU A 8 14.10 -14.48 -5.32
CA LEU A 8 13.63 -13.90 -4.07
C LEU A 8 14.17 -12.48 -3.87
N GLU A 9 15.43 -12.23 -4.24
CA GLU A 9 16.01 -10.87 -4.21
C GLU A 9 15.32 -9.93 -5.21
N ARG A 10 15.04 -10.42 -6.43
CA ARG A 10 14.32 -9.64 -7.45
C ARG A 10 12.90 -9.32 -7.02
N VAL A 11 12.17 -10.27 -6.42
CA VAL A 11 10.81 -10.05 -5.92
C VAL A 11 10.82 -8.99 -4.82
N LYS A 12 11.72 -9.11 -3.84
CA LYS A 12 11.87 -8.10 -2.77
C LYS A 12 12.22 -6.71 -3.32
N ALA A 13 13.10 -6.64 -4.32
CA ALA A 13 13.47 -5.37 -4.95
C ALA A 13 12.30 -4.72 -5.71
N VAL A 14 11.49 -5.52 -6.40
CA VAL A 14 10.28 -5.05 -7.08
C VAL A 14 9.22 -4.58 -6.08
N ASP A 15 9.05 -5.29 -4.97
CA ASP A 15 8.13 -4.91 -3.90
C ASP A 15 8.56 -3.58 -3.26
N HIS A 16 9.86 -3.40 -2.98
CA HIS A 16 10.39 -2.14 -2.46
C HIS A 16 10.22 -0.99 -3.46
N PHE A 17 10.53 -1.20 -4.74
CA PHE A 17 10.33 -0.19 -5.78
C PHE A 17 8.86 0.23 -5.90
N ARG A 18 7.94 -0.73 -5.85
CA ARG A 18 6.50 -0.48 -5.87
C ARG A 18 6.00 0.20 -4.61
N LEU A 19 6.59 -0.08 -3.46
CA LEU A 19 6.29 0.63 -2.21
C LEU A 19 6.71 2.10 -2.29
N THR A 20 7.96 2.36 -2.68
CA THR A 20 8.52 3.71 -2.78
C THR A 20 7.82 4.56 -3.85
N ILE A 21 7.58 4.02 -5.05
CA ILE A 21 6.94 4.80 -6.12
C ILE A 21 5.40 4.73 -6.07
N GLY A 22 4.86 3.62 -5.57
CA GLY A 22 3.43 3.40 -5.43
C GLY A 22 2.89 4.15 -4.21
N HIS A 23 3.11 3.67 -2.99
CA HIS A 23 2.37 4.20 -1.83
C HIS A 23 2.74 5.62 -1.45
N GLU A 24 4.02 6.01 -1.51
CA GLU A 24 4.38 7.40 -1.18
C GLU A 24 3.68 8.41 -2.09
N VAL A 25 3.36 8.03 -3.33
CA VAL A 25 2.90 8.96 -4.38
C VAL A 25 1.47 8.70 -4.83
N LEU A 26 0.91 7.50 -4.63
CA LEU A 26 -0.37 7.07 -5.20
C LEU A 26 -1.54 7.88 -4.65
N GLY A 27 -1.61 8.10 -3.33
CA GLY A 27 -2.69 8.92 -2.74
C GLY A 27 -2.68 10.36 -3.28
N VAL A 28 -1.51 10.99 -3.30
CA VAL A 28 -1.32 12.34 -3.86
C VAL A 28 -1.61 12.37 -5.35
N TYR A 29 -1.16 11.38 -6.11
CA TYR A 29 -1.33 11.32 -7.55
C TYR A 29 -2.79 11.09 -7.95
N LEU A 30 -3.52 10.21 -7.24
CA LEU A 30 -4.95 10.01 -7.44
C LEU A 30 -5.77 11.25 -7.09
N HIS A 31 -5.41 11.96 -6.01
CA HIS A 31 -6.02 13.23 -5.66
C HIS A 31 -5.75 14.30 -6.73
N TRP A 32 -4.51 14.41 -7.21
CA TRP A 32 -4.12 15.36 -8.25
C TRP A 32 -4.81 15.10 -9.59
N LEU A 33 -5.09 13.83 -9.91
CA LEU A 33 -5.89 13.42 -11.07
C LEU A 33 -7.40 13.60 -10.87
N GLY A 34 -7.86 14.02 -9.68
CA GLY A 34 -9.28 14.15 -9.34
C GLY A 34 -10.02 12.80 -9.24
N LEU A 35 -9.27 11.70 -9.13
CA LEU A 35 -9.81 10.34 -9.03
C LEU A 35 -10.04 9.92 -7.57
N ALA A 36 -9.42 10.63 -6.62
CA ALA A 36 -9.68 10.50 -5.19
C ALA A 36 -10.07 11.87 -4.62
N ALA A 37 -11.10 11.90 -3.77
CA ALA A 37 -11.58 13.13 -3.14
C ALA A 37 -10.56 13.71 -2.15
N ASP A 38 -9.75 12.85 -1.53
CA ASP A 38 -8.69 13.22 -0.60
C ASP A 38 -7.42 12.36 -0.83
N GLU A 39 -6.35 12.73 -0.14
CA GLU A 39 -5.09 11.98 -0.08
C GLU A 39 -5.06 10.93 1.04
N ALA A 40 -6.20 10.70 1.70
CA ALA A 40 -6.30 9.83 2.84
C ALA A 40 -6.26 8.34 2.44
N CYS A 41 -5.90 7.50 3.40
CA CYS A 41 -5.87 6.06 3.22
C CYS A 41 -7.25 5.53 2.83
N THR A 42 -7.34 4.91 1.66
CA THR A 42 -8.60 4.35 1.13
C THR A 42 -9.10 3.13 1.91
N ILE A 43 -8.28 2.58 2.81
CA ILE A 43 -8.62 1.42 3.63
C ILE A 43 -9.23 1.85 4.96
N CYS A 44 -8.53 2.72 5.71
CA CYS A 44 -8.96 3.12 7.04
C CYS A 44 -9.58 4.53 7.10
N GLY A 45 -9.47 5.33 6.03
CA GLY A 45 -9.98 6.70 5.94
C GLY A 45 -9.18 7.74 6.74
N HIS A 46 -8.02 7.38 7.28
CA HIS A 46 -7.23 8.24 8.16
C HIS A 46 -5.80 8.38 7.65
N ALA A 47 -5.28 9.61 7.71
CA ALA A 47 -3.92 9.98 7.32
C ALA A 47 -3.57 9.65 5.85
N ARG A 48 -2.44 10.18 5.38
CA ARG A 48 -1.97 9.95 4.02
C ARG A 48 -1.60 8.48 3.81
N MET A 49 -1.91 7.92 2.64
CA MET A 49 -1.64 6.52 2.32
C MET A 49 -0.17 6.23 1.97
N ASP A 50 0.79 6.62 2.81
CA ASP A 50 2.22 6.40 2.61
C ASP A 50 2.74 5.10 3.26
N GLY A 51 4.04 4.83 3.14
CA GLY A 51 4.68 3.62 3.67
C GLY A 51 4.65 3.55 5.20
N ASP A 52 4.82 4.68 5.89
CA ASP A 52 4.80 4.76 7.35
C ASP A 52 3.38 4.50 7.87
N HIS A 53 2.38 5.16 7.26
CA HIS A 53 0.99 4.87 7.56
C HIS A 53 0.63 3.42 7.28
N LEU A 54 1.17 2.79 6.22
CA LEU A 54 0.86 1.41 5.88
C LEU A 54 1.29 0.42 6.97
N LEU A 55 2.41 0.69 7.66
CA LEU A 55 2.85 -0.08 8.84
C LEU A 55 1.85 0.03 9.99
N GLU A 56 1.30 1.22 10.21
CA GLU A 56 0.44 1.53 11.36
C GLU A 56 -1.06 1.48 11.05
N CYS A 57 -1.43 1.20 9.80
CA CYS A 57 -2.81 1.30 9.33
C CYS A 57 -3.67 0.25 10.03
N THR A 58 -4.60 0.70 10.88
CA THR A 58 -5.52 -0.17 11.63
C THR A 58 -6.41 -1.04 10.74
N GLY A 59 -6.62 -0.65 9.48
CA GLY A 59 -7.30 -1.46 8.46
C GLY A 59 -6.52 -2.69 7.98
N LEU A 60 -5.28 -2.86 8.44
CA LEU A 60 -4.37 -3.97 8.10
C LEU A 60 -3.87 -4.73 9.35
N ASP A 61 -4.52 -4.55 10.51
CA ASP A 61 -4.11 -5.15 11.80
C ASP A 61 -4.09 -6.69 11.82
N GLU A 62 -4.70 -7.35 10.85
CA GLU A 62 -4.61 -8.81 10.68
C GLU A 62 -3.20 -9.28 10.27
N TYR A 63 -2.30 -8.36 9.89
CA TYR A 63 -0.94 -8.65 9.43
C TYR A 63 0.12 -8.09 10.39
N PRO A 64 1.29 -8.75 10.53
CA PRO A 64 2.38 -8.25 11.37
C PRO A 64 2.77 -6.82 11.00
N THR A 65 2.95 -5.97 12.01
CA THR A 65 3.25 -4.54 11.88
C THR A 65 4.64 -4.30 11.29
N ASP A 66 5.57 -5.25 11.40
CA ASP A 66 6.95 -5.17 10.91
C ASP A 66 7.13 -5.65 9.44
N ASP A 67 6.09 -6.22 8.83
CA ASP A 67 6.14 -6.71 7.45
C ASP A 67 5.38 -5.80 6.48
N ILE A 68 6.06 -4.71 6.08
CA ILE A 68 5.55 -3.73 5.11
C ILE A 68 5.15 -4.35 3.77
N VAL A 69 5.82 -5.43 3.35
CA VAL A 69 5.55 -6.10 2.06
C VAL A 69 4.24 -6.86 2.13
N SER A 70 3.98 -7.59 3.21
CA SER A 70 2.67 -8.25 3.40
C SER A 70 1.54 -7.23 3.53
N ARG A 71 1.73 -6.16 4.30
CA ARG A 71 0.73 -5.07 4.42
C ARG A 71 0.47 -4.37 3.09
N TYR A 72 1.50 -4.16 2.27
CA TYR A 72 1.36 -3.65 0.89
C TYR A 72 0.46 -4.52 0.02
N TRP A 73 0.77 -5.81 -0.07
CA TRP A 73 0.03 -6.72 -0.93
C TRP A 73 -1.42 -6.88 -0.49
N GLU A 74 -1.67 -6.85 0.82
CA GLU A 74 -3.04 -6.87 1.31
C GLU A 74 -3.79 -5.56 1.04
N ALA A 75 -3.15 -4.41 1.28
CA ALA A 75 -3.72 -3.12 0.91
C ALA A 75 -4.12 -3.08 -0.56
N TRP A 76 -3.24 -3.55 -1.44
CA TRP A 76 -3.51 -3.68 -2.86
C TRP A 76 -4.70 -4.60 -3.15
N ARG A 77 -4.77 -5.77 -2.51
CA ARG A 77 -5.92 -6.69 -2.67
C ARG A 77 -7.23 -6.07 -2.21
N GLN A 78 -7.24 -5.34 -1.09
CA GLN A 78 -8.44 -4.68 -0.60
C GLN A 78 -8.91 -3.59 -1.57
N MET A 79 -7.98 -2.78 -2.12
CA MET A 79 -8.29 -1.78 -3.14
C MET A 79 -8.82 -2.39 -4.45
N VAL A 80 -8.33 -3.56 -4.85
CA VAL A 80 -8.80 -4.26 -6.06
C VAL A 80 -10.17 -4.94 -5.82
N LYS A 81 -10.40 -5.50 -4.62
CA LYS A 81 -11.63 -6.21 -4.26
C LYS A 81 -12.79 -5.29 -3.90
N LYS A 82 -12.50 -4.15 -3.27
CA LYS A 82 -13.45 -3.06 -3.07
C LYS A 82 -13.16 -2.00 -4.14
N PRO A 83 -13.78 -2.07 -5.33
CA PRO A 83 -13.96 -0.82 -6.06
C PRO A 83 -14.73 0.08 -5.09
N SER A 84 -14.15 1.22 -4.72
CA SER A 84 -14.76 2.19 -3.83
C SER A 84 -16.25 2.35 -4.19
N MET A 85 -17.14 1.91 -3.30
CA MET A 85 -18.54 2.28 -3.38
C MET A 85 -18.63 3.78 -3.11
N SER A 86 -18.68 4.54 -4.22
CA SER A 86 -19.55 5.69 -4.52
C SER A 86 -19.87 6.68 -3.40
N VAL A 87 -19.77 7.99 -3.69
CA VAL A 87 -20.85 8.95 -3.37
C VAL A 87 -20.86 10.10 -4.39
N GLY A 88 -22.05 10.43 -4.92
CA GLY A 88 -22.40 11.79 -5.33
C GLY A 88 -22.67 12.02 -6.80
#